data_AF-A0A3Q7RIY8-F1
#
_entry.id   AF-A0A3Q7RIY8-F1
#
_cell.length_a   1.000
_cell.length_b   1.000
_cell.length_c   1.000
_cell.angle_alpha   90.00
_cell.angle_beta   90.00
_cell.angle_gamma   90.00
#
_symmetry.space_group_name_H-M   'P 1'
#
loop_
_entity.id
_entity.type
_entity.pdbx_description
1 polymer ?
#
loop_
_entity_poly.entity_id
_entity_poly.type
_entity_poly.pdbx_seq_one_letter_code
_entity_poly.pdbx_strand_id
1 'polypeptide(L)' 'MEIFLSATVEYALHVFNLQSNDTKAYRLVRILDSRIEQIITCFFTISTDPWNTIFELWNKTCLEGGSLS' A
#
# COMPACT_ATOMS: atom_id res chain seq x y z
N MET A 1 -10.17 -4.60 -2.28
CA MET A 1 -9.45 -5.56 -1.41
C MET A 1 -8.33 -6.25 -2.19
N GLU A 2 -8.58 -6.78 -3.39
CA GLU A 2 -7.55 -7.37 -4.27
C GLU A 2 -6.45 -6.39 -4.74
N ILE A 3 -6.78 -5.10 -4.93
CA ILE A 3 -5.84 -4.08 -5.46
C ILE A 3 -4.62 -3.88 -4.54
N PHE A 4 -4.82 -3.86 -3.22
CA PHE A 4 -3.72 -3.64 -2.27
C PHE A 4 -2.75 -4.82 -2.24
N LEU A 5 -3.25 -6.06 -2.31
CA LEU A 5 -2.40 -7.24 -2.38
C LEU A 5 -1.60 -7.28 -3.69
N SER A 6 -2.21 -6.92 -4.83
CA SER A 6 -1.51 -6.87 -6.12
C SER A 6 -0.34 -5.89 -6.10
N ALA A 7 -0.59 -4.65 -5.66
CA ALA A 7 0.44 -3.61 -5.63
C ALA A 7 1.61 -3.97 -4.68
N THR A 8 1.31 -4.53 -3.51
CA THR A 8 2.34 -4.97 -2.57
C THR A 8 3.19 -6.11 -3.14
N VAL A 9 2.55 -7.09 -3.80
CA VAL A 9 3.27 -8.23 -4.38
C VAL A 9 4.11 -7.81 -5.59
N GLU A 10 3.59 -6.92 -6.44
CA GLU A 10 4.33 -6.33 -7.56
C GLU A 10 5.56 -5.57 -7.07
N TYR A 11 5.40 -4.73 -6.04
CA TYR A 11 6.52 -4.01 -5.44
C TYR A 11 7.57 -4.96 -4.86
N ALA A 12 7.16 -5.97 -4.10
CA ALA A 12 8.08 -6.95 -3.52
C ALA A 12 8.86 -7.72 -4.60
N LEU A 13 8.17 -8.15 -5.67
CA LEU A 13 8.80 -8.83 -6.79
C LEU A 13 9.79 -7.91 -7.54
N HIS A 14 9.43 -6.64 -7.71
CA HIS A 14 10.31 -5.64 -8.33
C HIS A 14 11.60 -5.45 -7.52
N VAL A 15 11.48 -5.22 -6.21
CA VAL A 15 12.64 -5.06 -5.32
C VAL A 15 13.52 -6.31 -5.32
N PHE A 16 12.93 -7.50 -5.26
CA PHE A 16 13.68 -8.75 -5.35
C PHE A 16 14.47 -8.87 -6.65
N ASN A 17 13.84 -8.57 -7.79
CA ASN A 17 14.50 -8.60 -9.10
C ASN A 17 15.65 -7.58 -9.22
N LEU A 18 15.56 -6.41 -8.58
CA LEU A 18 16.64 -5.43 -8.54
C LEU A 18 17.82 -5.88 -7.67
N GLN A 19 17.55 -6.62 -6.59
CA GLN A 19 18.57 -7.08 -5.63
C GLN A 19 19.23 -8.39 -6.05
N SER A 20 18.58 -9.18 -6.91
CA SER A 20 19.15 -10.44 -7.38
C SER A 20 20.34 -10.20 -8.31
N ASN A 21 21.36 -11.07 -8.20
CA ASN A 21 22.48 -11.11 -9.15
C ASN A 21 22.16 -11.90 -10.42
N ASP A 22 20.92 -12.34 -10.59
CA ASP A 22 20.50 -13.07 -11.78
C ASP A 22 20.45 -12.20 -13.03
N THR A 23 20.72 -12.85 -14.16
CA THR A 23 20.61 -12.22 -15.48
C THR A 23 19.18 -12.21 -16.02
N LYS A 24 18.23 -12.83 -15.30
CA LYS A 24 16.83 -12.98 -15.68
C LYS A 24 15.92 -12.52 -14.56
N ALA A 25 14.83 -11.88 -14.94
CA ALA A 25 13.79 -11.49 -14.00
C ALA A 25 12.96 -12.70 -13.58
N TYR A 26 12.63 -12.74 -12.30
CA TYR A 26 11.69 -13.67 -11.70
C TYR A 26 10.26 -13.18 -11.90
N ARG A 27 9.32 -14.12 -12.04
CA ARG A 27 7.89 -13.87 -12.10
C ARG A 27 7.17 -14.56 -10.95
N LEU A 28 6.08 -13.96 -10.49
CA LEU A 28 5.19 -14.61 -9.54
C LEU A 28 4.50 -15.82 -10.20
N VAL A 29 4.50 -16.96 -9.50
CA VAL A 29 3.77 -18.17 -9.95
C VAL A 29 2.48 -18.33 -9.15
N ARG A 30 2.56 -18.27 -7.83
CA ARG A 30 1.42 -18.41 -6.92
C ARG A 30 1.74 -17.77 -5.57
N ILE A 31 0.75 -17.10 -4.99
CA ILE A 31 0.78 -16.67 -3.58
C ILE A 31 0.34 -17.85 -2.73
N LEU A 32 1.16 -18.25 -1.76
CA LEU A 32 0.87 -19.40 -0.89
C LEU A 32 -0.05 -19.02 0.28
N ASP A 33 0.18 -17.86 0.87
CA ASP A 33 -0.62 -17.31 1.95
C ASP A 33 -0.52 -15.78 1.94
N SER A 34 -1.58 -15.10 2.39
CA SER A 34 -1.61 -13.66 2.56
C SER A 34 -2.47 -13.30 3.76
N ARG A 35 -1.83 -12.79 4.81
CA ARG A 35 -2.52 -12.29 6.01
C ARG A 35 -2.41 -10.79 6.06
N ILE A 36 -3.56 -10.12 6.17
CA ILE A 36 -3.61 -8.71 6.50
C ILE A 36 -3.78 -8.62 8.02
N GLU A 37 -2.74 -8.19 8.71
CA GLU A 37 -2.75 -8.13 10.18
C GLU A 37 -3.77 -7.09 10.69
N GLN A 38 -3.77 -5.89 10.11
CA GLN A 38 -4.68 -4.80 10.47
C GLN A 38 -4.89 -3.87 9.26
N ILE A 39 -6.14 -3.55 8.93
CA ILE A 39 -6.45 -2.51 7.94
C ILE A 39 -6.78 -1.24 8.71
N ILE A 40 -5.88 -0.26 8.70
CA ILE A 40 -6.20 1.06 9.25
C ILE A 40 -6.72 1.93 8.10
N THR A 41 -8.01 2.27 8.14
CA THR A 41 -8.62 3.19 7.17
C THR A 41 -8.62 4.59 7.76
N CYS A 42 -7.87 5.52 7.15
CA CYS A 42 -7.85 6.91 7.59
C CYS A 42 -8.60 7.82 6.59
N PHE A 43 -9.46 8.66 7.12
CA PHE A 43 -10.13 9.75 6.43
C PHE A 43 -9.45 11.06 6.80
N PHE A 44 -9.08 11.84 5.78
CA PHE A 44 -8.44 13.13 5.95
C PHE A 44 -9.31 14.23 5.36
N THR A 45 -9.43 15.34 6.06
CA THR A 45 -9.96 16.60 5.50
C THR A 45 -8.80 17.57 5.40
N ILE A 46 -8.48 18.00 4.19
CA ILE A 46 -7.37 18.91 3.91
C ILE A 46 -7.99 20.16 3.28
N SER A 47 -7.74 21.32 3.89
CA SER A 47 -8.03 22.62 3.28
C SER A 47 -6.87 23.00 2.39
N THR A 48 -7.16 23.54 1.21
CA THR A 48 -6.13 23.90 0.23
C THR A 48 -6.39 25.29 -0.31
N ASP A 49 -5.34 26.11 -0.39
CA ASP A 49 -5.29 27.26 -1.29
C ASP A 49 -4.35 26.90 -2.46
N PRO A 50 -4.90 26.46 -3.62
CA PRO A 50 -4.11 25.91 -4.71
C PRO A 50 -3.18 26.95 -5.34
N TRP A 51 -3.61 28.21 -5.39
CA TRP A 51 -2.89 29.28 -6.07
C TRP A 51 -1.62 29.69 -5.33
N ASN A 52 -1.63 29.49 -4.01
CA ASN A 52 -0.51 29.76 -3.13
C ASN A 52 0.19 28.49 -2.64
N THR A 53 -0.24 27.30 -3.11
CA THR A 53 0.29 25.98 -2.70
C THR A 53 0.24 25.74 -1.18
N ILE A 54 -0.78 26.28 -0.51
CA ILE A 54 -0.97 26.10 0.93
C ILE A 54 -1.89 24.90 1.15
N PHE A 55 -1.51 24.04 2.09
CA PHE A 55 -2.27 22.85 2.48
C PHE A 55 -2.33 22.79 4.00
N GLU A 56 -3.54 22.68 4.55
CA GLU A 56 -3.77 22.57 5.99
C GLU A 56 -4.56 21.30 6.29
N LEU A 57 -4.05 20.48 7.20
CA LEU A 57 -4.78 19.32 7.69
C LEU A 57 -5.82 19.76 8.72
N TRP A 58 -7.09 19.66 8.36
CA TRP A 58 -8.21 20.05 9.21
C TRP A 58 -8.78 18.89 10.04
N ASN A 59 -8.77 17.67 9.50
CA ASN A 59 -9.23 16.48 10.24
C ASN A 59 -8.46 15.24 9.81
N LYS A 60 -8.15 14.37 10.77
CA LYS A 60 -7.68 13.00 10.56
C LYS A 60 -8.48 12.07 11.46
N THR A 61 -9.25 11.17 10.87
CA THR A 61 -9.96 10.11 11.61
C THR A 61 -9.50 8.77 11.07
N CYS A 62 -8.98 7.88 11.93
CA CYS A 62 -8.57 6.54 11.54
C CYS A 62 -9.45 5.50 12.22
N LEU A 63 -9.87 4.50 11.45
CA LEU A 63 -10.63 3.34 11.90
C LEU A 63 -9.75 2.10 11.77
N GLU A 64 -9.63 1.35 12.86
CA GLU A 64 -9.05 0.01 12.81
C GLU A 64 -10.11 -0.96 12.28
N GLY A 65 -9.88 -1.52 11.09
CA GLY A 65 -10.61 -2.65 10.58
C GLY A 65 -10.15 -3.90 11.32
N GLY A 66 -11.08 -4.53 12.05
CA GLY A 66 -10.84 -5.79 12.76
C GLY A 66 -10.35 -6.86 11.78
N SER A 67 -9.37 -7.64 12.24
CA SER A 67 -8.94 -8.86 11.59
C SER A 67 -10.16 -9.77 11.37
N LEU A 68 -10.52 -10.02 10.12
CA LEU A 68 -11.36 -11.16 9.81
C LEU A 68 -10.50 -12.40 10.08
N SER A 69 -10.79 -13.05 11.18
CA SER A 69 -10.29 -14.39 11.53
C SER A 69 -10.88 -15.44 10.60
#